data_AF-A0A2P6FPC4-F1
#
_entry.id   AF-A0A2P6FPC4-F1
#
_cell.length_a   1.000
_cell.length_b   1.000
_cell.length_c   1.000
_cell.angle_alpha   90.00
_cell.angle_beta   90.00
_cell.angle_gamma   90.00
#
_symmetry.space_group_name_H-M   'P 1'
#
loop_
_entity.id
_entity.type
_entity.pdbx_description
1 polymer ?
#
loop_
_entity_poly.entity_id
_entity_poly.type
_entity_poly.pdbx_seq_one_letter_code
_entity_poly.pdbx_strand_id
1 'polypeptide(L)'
;MAFSICPAPFISSTSNTFGISICSLSSIPPRYHSHAENVLHDLLDYNNDLIPDNQKSLTEMLSNQAVFLVLSEEEELELYERKSGNHSNFTLVYTGEMVLNDVPQFDATIEEALHLVTAEGYSKAYPGFFGEFQGSKISTFLDIARGGYFSEVPKKYPAEAYFTYYDRTCDYGCQITEFLYWAITTLRGQQKHNWRDYEIEEEWRPETREKLLKLDRSLVEFLSKKEFSILY
;
A
#
# COMPACT_ATOMS: atom_id res chain seq x y z
N MET A 1 -11.40 -10.03 -25.93
CA MET A 1 -11.92 -8.71 -25.52
C MET A 1 -11.48 -8.52 -24.08
N ALA A 2 -10.72 -7.46 -23.81
CA ALA A 2 -10.19 -7.18 -22.48
C ALA A 2 -11.35 -7.01 -21.49
N PHE A 3 -11.28 -7.72 -20.36
CA PHE A 3 -12.28 -7.64 -19.31
C PHE A 3 -12.29 -6.22 -18.77
N SER A 4 -13.43 -5.52 -18.81
CA SER A 4 -13.60 -4.36 -17.94
C SER A 4 -13.63 -4.91 -16.51
N ILE A 5 -12.52 -4.74 -15.77
CA ILE A 5 -12.42 -5.24 -14.40
C ILE A 5 -13.37 -4.45 -13.49
N CYS A 6 -13.71 -3.21 -13.85
CA CYS A 6 -14.74 -2.44 -13.17
C CYS A 6 -16.15 -2.87 -13.62
N PRO A 7 -17.02 -3.34 -12.71
CA PRO A 7 -18.40 -3.67 -13.06
C PRO A 7 -19.25 -2.41 -13.21
N ALA A 8 -20.25 -2.41 -14.09
CA ALA A 8 -21.18 -1.28 -14.21
C ALA A 8 -21.91 -1.04 -12.86
N PRO A 9 -22.01 0.22 -12.37
CA PRO A 9 -21.80 1.48 -13.11
C PRO A 9 -20.42 2.13 -12.94
N PHE A 10 -19.41 1.42 -12.40
CA PHE A 10 -18.07 1.97 -12.23
C PHE A 10 -17.39 2.21 -13.57
N ILE A 11 -16.72 3.34 -13.70
CA ILE A 11 -15.83 3.65 -14.82
C ILE A 11 -14.43 3.12 -14.51
N SER A 12 -13.70 2.72 -15.57
CA SER A 12 -12.33 2.24 -15.47
C SER A 12 -11.31 3.33 -15.78
N SER A 13 -10.06 3.09 -15.36
CA SER A 13 -8.89 3.88 -15.74
C SER A 13 -8.82 4.09 -17.25
N THR A 14 -8.36 5.28 -17.62
CA THR A 14 -8.14 5.75 -19.01
C THR A 14 -6.70 6.14 -19.26
N SER A 15 -5.90 6.34 -18.21
CA SER A 15 -4.48 6.67 -18.24
C SER A 15 -3.60 5.42 -18.16
N ASN A 16 -2.28 5.58 -18.34
CA ASN A 16 -1.34 4.47 -18.25
C ASN A 16 -1.09 4.05 -16.80
N THR A 17 -1.82 3.06 -16.31
CA THR A 17 -1.60 2.39 -15.01
C THR A 17 -0.92 1.02 -15.17
N PHE A 18 -0.17 0.84 -16.27
CA PHE A 18 0.40 -0.44 -16.69
C PHE A 18 -0.61 -1.60 -16.77
N GLY A 19 -1.90 -1.27 -16.97
CA GLY A 19 -3.00 -2.21 -17.11
C GLY A 19 -3.77 -2.52 -15.82
N ILE A 20 -3.34 -1.99 -14.67
CA ILE A 20 -4.09 -2.13 -13.41
C ILE A 20 -5.34 -1.25 -13.46
N SER A 21 -6.49 -1.83 -13.13
CA SER A 21 -7.76 -1.11 -13.22
C SER A 21 -7.98 -0.21 -12.01
N ILE A 22 -8.35 1.04 -12.26
CA ILE A 22 -8.89 1.94 -11.24
C ILE A 22 -10.37 2.09 -11.48
N CYS A 23 -11.18 1.88 -10.43
CA CYS A 23 -12.64 1.97 -10.53
C CYS A 23 -13.17 3.10 -9.66
N SER A 24 -14.04 3.93 -10.24
CA SER A 24 -14.79 4.95 -9.50
C SER A 24 -16.19 5.11 -10.09
N LEU A 25 -17.13 5.72 -9.36
CA LEU A 25 -18.39 6.15 -9.96
C LEU A 25 -18.20 7.40 -10.82
N SER A 26 -19.07 7.59 -11.82
CA SER A 26 -19.06 8.79 -12.67
C SER A 26 -19.50 10.07 -11.94
N SER A 27 -20.09 9.94 -10.75
CA SER A 27 -20.38 11.04 -9.83
C SER A 27 -19.14 11.60 -9.15
N ILE A 28 -18.07 10.81 -9.02
CA ILE A 28 -16.82 11.26 -8.42
C ILE A 28 -16.14 12.27 -9.38
N PRO A 29 -15.74 13.46 -8.91
CA PRO A 29 -15.09 14.43 -9.77
C PRO A 29 -13.83 13.84 -10.44
N PRO A 30 -13.65 14.02 -11.77
CA PRO A 30 -12.58 13.35 -12.53
C PRO A 30 -11.17 13.50 -11.96
N ARG A 31 -10.90 14.63 -11.28
CA ARG A 31 -9.60 14.89 -10.65
C ARG A 31 -9.20 13.84 -9.61
N TYR A 32 -10.13 13.24 -8.87
CA TYR A 32 -9.81 12.20 -7.87
C TYR A 32 -9.43 10.90 -8.57
N HIS A 33 -10.17 10.52 -9.60
CA HIS A 33 -9.84 9.36 -10.43
C HIS A 33 -8.43 9.51 -11.06
N SER A 34 -8.16 10.65 -11.71
CA SER A 34 -6.84 10.91 -12.30
C SER A 34 -5.72 11.01 -11.27
N HIS A 35 -6.01 11.48 -10.06
CA HIS A 35 -5.04 11.50 -8.96
C HIS A 35 -4.63 10.08 -8.58
N ALA A 36 -5.60 9.17 -8.40
CA ALA A 36 -5.32 7.76 -8.14
C ALA A 36 -4.55 7.07 -9.29
N GLU A 37 -4.86 7.41 -10.55
CA GLU A 37 -4.10 6.93 -11.72
C GLU A 37 -2.63 7.34 -11.65
N ASN A 38 -2.36 8.60 -11.36
CA ASN A 38 -0.99 9.12 -11.28
C ASN A 38 -0.24 8.53 -10.08
N VAL A 39 -0.86 8.47 -8.90
CA VAL A 39 -0.23 7.88 -7.71
C VAL A 39 0.12 6.41 -7.92
N LEU A 40 -0.80 5.62 -8.47
CA LEU A 40 -0.52 4.21 -8.75
C LEU A 40 0.57 4.04 -9.81
N HIS A 41 0.57 4.88 -10.86
CA HIS A 41 1.64 4.90 -11.86
C HIS A 41 3.00 5.16 -11.21
N ASP A 42 3.11 6.25 -10.44
CA ASP A 42 4.35 6.69 -9.79
C ASP A 42 4.83 5.70 -8.72
N LEU A 43 3.95 4.87 -8.16
CA LEU A 43 4.35 3.80 -7.24
C LEU A 43 4.90 2.57 -7.94
N LEU A 44 4.41 2.26 -9.15
CA LEU A 44 4.82 1.13 -9.99
C LEU A 44 6.08 1.44 -10.82
N ASP A 45 6.31 2.71 -11.14
CA ASP A 45 7.50 3.25 -11.82
C ASP A 45 8.02 4.46 -11.02
N TYR A 46 8.59 4.16 -9.86
CA TYR A 46 9.09 5.15 -8.93
C TYR A 46 10.36 5.84 -9.42
N ASN A 47 11.14 5.15 -10.27
CA ASN A 47 12.31 5.73 -10.92
C ASN A 47 11.95 6.66 -12.11
N ASN A 48 10.70 6.59 -12.59
CA ASN A 48 10.12 7.39 -13.66
C ASN A 48 10.85 7.24 -15.01
N ASP A 49 11.19 6.00 -15.38
CA ASP A 49 11.75 5.66 -16.70
C ASP A 49 10.72 5.10 -17.69
N LEU A 50 9.43 5.16 -17.32
CA LEU A 50 8.26 4.67 -18.04
C LEU A 50 8.20 3.14 -18.11
N ILE A 51 8.95 2.44 -17.26
CA ILE A 51 8.96 0.99 -17.14
C ILE A 51 8.65 0.61 -15.68
N PRO A 52 7.75 -0.35 -15.43
CA PRO A 52 7.50 -0.81 -14.07
C PRO A 52 8.78 -1.31 -13.41
N ASP A 53 9.08 -0.84 -12.20
CA ASP A 53 10.31 -1.16 -11.46
C ASP A 53 10.46 -2.67 -11.24
N ASN A 54 9.33 -3.36 -11.07
CA ASN A 54 9.27 -4.81 -10.91
C ASN A 54 8.20 -5.45 -11.81
N GLN A 55 8.64 -5.93 -12.97
CA GLN A 55 7.77 -6.62 -13.93
C GLN A 55 7.11 -7.90 -13.37
N LYS A 56 7.76 -8.59 -12.43
CA LYS A 56 7.20 -9.80 -11.81
C LYS A 56 6.02 -9.44 -10.91
N SER A 57 6.18 -8.41 -10.08
CA SER A 57 5.12 -7.84 -9.25
C SER A 57 3.92 -7.41 -10.10
N LEU A 58 4.16 -6.62 -11.15
CA LEU A 58 3.10 -6.20 -12.07
C LEU A 58 2.38 -7.40 -12.72
N THR A 59 3.11 -8.43 -13.13
CA THR A 59 2.52 -9.63 -13.74
C THR A 59 1.56 -10.33 -12.79
N GLU A 60 1.91 -10.42 -11.50
CA GLU A 60 1.02 -10.98 -10.49
C GLU A 60 -0.21 -10.10 -10.27
N MET A 61 -0.05 -8.77 -10.17
CA MET A 61 -1.20 -7.87 -10.03
C MET A 61 -2.18 -8.01 -11.19
N LEU A 62 -1.69 -8.11 -12.43
CA LEU A 62 -2.51 -8.34 -13.62
C LEU A 62 -3.19 -9.72 -13.59
N SER A 63 -2.47 -10.77 -13.21
CA SER A 63 -3.00 -12.13 -13.11
C SER A 63 -4.08 -12.26 -12.04
N ASN A 64 -3.91 -11.55 -10.92
CA ASN A 64 -4.87 -11.51 -9.83
C ASN A 64 -6.02 -10.52 -10.08
N GLN A 65 -6.03 -9.83 -11.23
CA GLN A 65 -7.03 -8.82 -11.56
C GLN A 65 -7.15 -7.76 -10.45
N ALA A 66 -6.00 -7.28 -9.97
CA ALA A 66 -5.93 -6.26 -8.93
C ALA A 66 -6.70 -5.00 -9.36
N VAL A 67 -7.48 -4.43 -8.43
CA VAL A 67 -8.27 -3.22 -8.65
C VAL A 67 -7.99 -2.19 -7.55
N PHE A 68 -7.84 -0.94 -7.94
CA PHE A 68 -7.82 0.18 -6.98
C PHE A 68 -9.15 0.94 -7.05
N LEU A 69 -9.88 1.02 -5.94
CA LEU A 69 -11.16 1.72 -5.88
C LEU A 69 -10.97 3.15 -5.39
N VAL A 70 -11.62 4.10 -6.06
CA VAL A 70 -11.80 5.47 -5.56
C VAL A 70 -13.27 5.62 -5.23
N LEU A 71 -13.57 5.77 -3.94
CA LEU A 71 -14.94 5.81 -3.42
C LEU A 71 -15.18 7.13 -2.69
N SER A 72 -16.43 7.56 -2.61
CA SER A 72 -16.81 8.73 -1.79
C SER A 72 -17.40 8.36 -0.44
N GLU A 73 -18.13 7.25 -0.39
CA GLU A 73 -18.88 6.78 0.79
C GLU A 73 -18.92 5.25 0.83
N GLU A 74 -19.23 4.67 1.99
CA GLU A 74 -19.23 3.22 2.23
C GLU A 74 -20.29 2.47 1.39
N GLU A 75 -21.44 3.10 1.07
CA GLU A 75 -22.47 2.48 0.22
C GLU A 75 -21.99 2.18 -1.21
N GLU A 76 -20.96 2.88 -1.67
CA GLU A 76 -20.34 2.61 -2.97
C GLU A 76 -19.52 1.30 -2.93
N LEU A 77 -18.90 0.97 -1.80
CA LEU A 77 -18.21 -0.30 -1.60
C LEU A 77 -19.22 -1.46 -1.66
N GLU A 78 -20.32 -1.37 -0.93
CA GLU A 78 -21.39 -2.38 -0.98
C GLU A 78 -21.96 -2.57 -2.40
N LEU A 79 -22.06 -1.47 -3.16
CA LEU A 79 -22.45 -1.52 -4.56
C LEU A 79 -21.40 -2.23 -5.41
N TYR A 80 -20.11 -1.93 -5.23
CA TYR A 80 -19.02 -2.61 -5.93
C TYR A 80 -19.04 -4.10 -5.66
N GLU A 81 -19.03 -4.53 -4.39
CA GLU A 81 -19.01 -5.95 -3.99
C GLU A 81 -20.22 -6.72 -4.56
N ARG A 82 -21.41 -6.14 -4.49
CA ARG A 82 -22.62 -6.74 -5.07
C ARG A 82 -22.51 -6.91 -6.60
N LYS A 83 -21.75 -6.07 -7.28
CA LYS A 83 -21.62 -6.04 -8.74
C LYS A 83 -20.39 -6.79 -9.26
N SER A 84 -19.32 -6.87 -8.48
CA SER A 84 -18.07 -7.55 -8.78
C SER A 84 -18.12 -9.06 -8.49
N GLY A 85 -19.14 -9.50 -7.75
CA GLY A 85 -19.40 -10.91 -7.49
C GLY A 85 -18.49 -11.43 -6.38
N ASN A 86 -17.57 -12.33 -6.71
CA ASN A 86 -16.61 -12.89 -5.74
C ASN A 86 -15.22 -12.25 -5.87
N HIS A 87 -15.10 -11.11 -6.55
CA HIS A 87 -13.82 -10.41 -6.68
C HIS A 87 -13.46 -9.73 -5.37
N SER A 88 -12.28 -10.03 -4.84
CA SER A 88 -11.79 -9.54 -3.54
C SER A 88 -10.36 -8.97 -3.60
N ASN A 89 -9.76 -8.93 -4.79
CA ASN A 89 -8.37 -8.48 -4.95
C ASN A 89 -8.37 -6.98 -5.24
N PHE A 90 -8.82 -6.21 -4.26
CA PHE A 90 -8.89 -4.75 -4.35
C PHE A 90 -8.46 -4.07 -3.06
N THR A 91 -7.97 -2.85 -3.19
CA THR A 91 -7.91 -1.86 -2.10
C THR A 91 -8.74 -0.65 -2.50
N LEU A 92 -8.97 0.26 -1.57
CA LEU A 92 -9.80 1.44 -1.80
C LEU A 92 -9.23 2.65 -1.10
N VAL A 93 -9.53 3.84 -1.62
CA VAL A 93 -9.31 5.11 -0.92
C VAL A 93 -10.58 5.95 -0.98
N TYR A 94 -10.91 6.61 0.12
CA TYR A 94 -12.03 7.55 0.13
C TYR A 94 -11.60 8.95 -0.32
N THR A 95 -12.42 9.60 -1.14
CA THR A 95 -12.12 10.97 -1.65
C THR A 95 -11.92 12.02 -0.54
N GLY A 96 -12.44 11.77 0.67
CA GLY A 96 -12.21 12.61 1.85
C GLY A 96 -10.79 12.51 2.44
N GLU A 97 -10.06 11.44 2.13
CA GLU A 97 -8.71 11.15 2.62
C GLU A 97 -7.63 11.50 1.58
N MET A 98 -8.05 11.68 0.31
CA MET A 98 -7.15 12.03 -0.79
C MET A 98 -6.73 13.49 -0.74
N VAL A 99 -5.43 13.74 -0.89
CA VAL A 99 -4.85 15.09 -0.88
C VAL A 99 -4.35 15.44 -2.28
N LEU A 100 -5.16 16.22 -3.01
CA LEU A 100 -4.91 16.57 -4.43
C LEU A 100 -4.09 17.87 -4.62
N ASN A 101 -3.84 18.62 -3.55
CA ASN A 101 -3.13 19.89 -3.57
C ASN A 101 -1.94 19.82 -2.61
N ASP A 102 -0.96 20.71 -2.80
CA ASP A 102 0.18 20.83 -1.89
C ASP A 102 -0.24 21.52 -0.57
N VAL A 103 -0.82 20.73 0.33
CA VAL A 103 -1.22 21.11 1.70
C VAL A 103 -0.47 20.23 2.71
N PRO A 104 -0.28 20.68 3.96
CA PRO A 104 0.46 19.93 4.98
C PRO A 104 -0.40 18.80 5.56
N GLN A 105 -0.78 17.86 4.72
CA GLN A 105 -1.53 16.66 5.04
C GLN A 105 -0.98 15.51 4.19
N PHE A 106 -0.88 14.32 4.77
CA PHE A 106 -0.43 13.14 4.04
C PHE A 106 -1.55 12.64 3.11
N ASP A 107 -1.19 12.27 1.89
CA ASP A 107 -2.13 11.74 0.91
C ASP A 107 -2.33 10.23 1.09
N ALA A 108 -3.48 9.83 1.65
CA ALA A 108 -3.80 8.42 1.87
C ALA A 108 -3.84 7.59 0.57
N THR A 109 -3.98 8.24 -0.59
CA THR A 109 -3.90 7.56 -1.89
C THR A 109 -2.59 6.79 -2.05
N ILE A 110 -1.48 7.30 -1.49
CA ILE A 110 -0.16 6.66 -1.56
C ILE A 110 -0.17 5.34 -0.78
N GLU A 111 -0.74 5.35 0.41
CA GLU A 111 -0.82 4.19 1.30
C GLU A 111 -1.67 3.09 0.68
N GLU A 112 -2.90 3.42 0.27
CA GLU A 112 -3.85 2.43 -0.23
C GLU A 112 -3.47 1.85 -1.59
N ALA A 113 -2.87 2.65 -2.47
CA ALA A 113 -2.32 2.15 -3.72
C ALA A 113 -1.09 1.26 -3.45
N LEU A 114 -0.25 1.60 -2.47
CA LEU A 114 0.91 0.78 -2.12
C LEU A 114 0.48 -0.54 -1.48
N HIS A 115 -0.55 -0.54 -0.64
CA HIS A 115 -1.18 -1.76 -0.11
C HIS A 115 -1.54 -2.72 -1.24
N LEU A 116 -2.19 -2.24 -2.31
CA LEU A 116 -2.52 -3.06 -3.49
C LEU A 116 -1.26 -3.64 -4.15
N VAL A 117 -0.27 -2.78 -4.40
CA VAL A 117 1.00 -3.18 -5.05
C VAL A 117 1.72 -4.25 -4.23
N THR A 118 1.71 -4.13 -2.91
CA THR A 118 2.39 -5.09 -2.03
C THR A 118 1.61 -6.40 -1.87
N ALA A 119 0.29 -6.34 -1.65
CA ALA A 119 -0.55 -7.51 -1.37
C ALA A 119 -0.79 -8.36 -2.62
N GLU A 120 -1.05 -7.73 -3.77
CA GLU A 120 -1.39 -8.41 -5.02
C GLU A 120 -0.22 -8.53 -6.00
N GLY A 121 0.86 -7.77 -5.76
CA GLY A 121 2.10 -7.85 -6.53
C GLY A 121 3.20 -8.58 -5.78
N TYR A 122 3.86 -7.89 -4.84
CA TYR A 122 5.07 -8.39 -4.18
C TYR A 122 4.86 -9.67 -3.37
N SER A 123 3.78 -9.75 -2.59
CA SER A 123 3.42 -10.91 -1.76
C SER A 123 3.22 -12.16 -2.61
N LYS A 124 2.61 -12.03 -3.81
CA LYS A 124 2.39 -13.15 -4.73
C LYS A 124 3.63 -13.49 -5.56
N ALA A 125 4.39 -12.48 -5.97
CA ALA A 125 5.61 -12.65 -6.78
C ALA A 125 6.75 -13.27 -5.97
N TYR A 126 6.81 -12.99 -4.66
CA TYR A 126 7.89 -13.40 -3.77
C TYR A 126 7.35 -13.84 -2.40
N PRO A 127 6.56 -14.91 -2.32
CA PRO A 127 5.83 -15.28 -1.09
C PRO A 127 6.74 -15.57 0.10
N GLY A 128 7.92 -16.17 -0.13
CA GLY A 128 8.90 -16.39 0.94
C GLY A 128 9.52 -15.10 1.51
N PHE A 129 9.43 -13.99 0.79
CA PHE A 129 10.04 -12.71 1.17
C PHE A 129 9.01 -11.68 1.64
N PHE A 130 7.93 -11.48 0.87
CA PHE A 130 6.90 -10.47 1.12
C PHE A 130 5.52 -11.05 1.44
N GLY A 131 5.41 -12.37 1.59
CA GLY A 131 4.13 -13.01 1.90
C GLY A 131 3.53 -12.53 3.22
N GLU A 132 2.21 -12.38 3.24
CA GLU A 132 1.43 -11.88 4.38
C GLU A 132 1.08 -13.02 5.37
N PHE A 133 2.11 -13.78 5.77
CA PHE A 133 1.96 -14.91 6.70
C PHE A 133 3.20 -15.10 7.56
N GLN A 134 3.02 -15.76 8.71
CA GLN A 134 4.12 -16.05 9.62
C GLN A 134 5.16 -16.96 8.94
N GLY A 135 6.41 -16.50 8.92
CA GLY A 135 7.55 -17.23 8.35
C GLY A 135 8.03 -16.67 7.01
N SER A 136 7.35 -15.69 6.42
CA SER A 136 7.95 -14.88 5.37
C SER A 136 9.07 -13.99 5.93
N LYS A 137 9.96 -13.51 5.06
CA LYS A 137 11.09 -12.68 5.51
C LYS A 137 10.60 -11.36 6.12
N ILE A 138 9.59 -10.72 5.52
CA ILE A 138 9.01 -9.47 6.02
C ILE A 138 8.33 -9.67 7.39
N SER A 139 7.67 -10.81 7.62
CA SER A 139 7.02 -11.12 8.90
C SER A 139 8.02 -11.16 10.06
N THR A 140 9.25 -11.60 9.80
CA THR A 140 10.32 -11.60 10.81
C THR A 140 10.71 -10.18 11.22
N PHE A 141 10.74 -9.24 10.27
CA PHE A 141 11.03 -7.84 10.56
C PHE A 141 9.87 -7.16 11.30
N LEU A 142 8.62 -7.47 10.91
CA LEU A 142 7.42 -7.03 11.63
C LEU A 142 7.47 -7.44 13.11
N ASP A 143 7.82 -8.70 13.40
CA ASP A 143 7.89 -9.19 14.78
C ASP A 143 8.99 -8.48 15.59
N ILE A 144 10.14 -8.19 14.96
CA ILE A 144 11.19 -7.38 15.59
C ILE A 144 10.67 -5.95 15.86
N ALA A 145 9.99 -5.34 14.90
CA ALA A 145 9.48 -3.97 14.98
C ALA A 145 8.48 -3.76 16.11
N ARG A 146 7.66 -4.77 16.39
CA ARG A 146 6.63 -4.75 17.43
C ARG A 146 7.13 -5.28 18.78
N GLY A 147 8.38 -5.74 18.87
CA GLY A 147 8.95 -6.35 20.08
C GLY A 147 8.47 -7.77 20.37
N GLY A 148 7.92 -8.47 19.37
CA GLY A 148 7.47 -9.86 19.47
C GLY A 148 6.45 -10.25 18.41
N TYR A 149 6.10 -11.53 18.39
CA TYR A 149 5.02 -12.04 17.56
C TYR A 149 3.66 -11.80 18.22
N PHE A 150 2.77 -11.13 17.48
CA PHE A 150 1.35 -11.01 17.83
C PHE A 150 0.52 -11.40 16.62
N SER A 151 -0.22 -12.51 16.71
CA SER A 151 -1.12 -12.99 15.64
C SER A 151 -2.30 -12.05 15.42
N GLU A 152 -2.73 -11.38 16.49
CA GLU A 152 -3.79 -10.37 16.53
C GLU A 152 -3.22 -9.11 17.16
N VAL A 153 -3.77 -7.93 16.84
CA VAL A 153 -3.34 -6.68 17.45
C VAL A 153 -3.44 -6.75 18.99
N PRO A 154 -2.36 -6.53 19.75
CA PRO A 154 -2.36 -6.56 21.21
C PRO A 154 -3.01 -5.30 21.79
N LYS A 155 -3.39 -5.34 23.08
CA LYS A 155 -3.91 -4.14 23.76
C LYS A 155 -2.83 -3.10 24.04
N LYS A 156 -1.58 -3.55 24.08
CA LYS A 156 -0.41 -2.74 24.38
C LYS A 156 0.81 -3.42 23.78
N TYR A 157 1.65 -2.63 23.12
CA TYR A 157 2.95 -3.07 22.64
C TYR A 157 4.05 -2.85 23.70
N PRO A 158 5.15 -3.62 23.63
CA PRO A 158 6.37 -3.35 24.36
C PRO A 158 6.87 -1.90 24.15
N ALA A 159 7.53 -1.32 25.14
CA ALA A 159 7.94 0.08 25.09
C ALA A 159 8.99 0.35 24.00
N GLU A 160 9.79 -0.67 23.69
CA GLU A 160 10.82 -0.69 22.67
C GLU A 160 10.31 -0.88 21.24
N ALA A 161 9.02 -1.21 21.06
CA ALA A 161 8.42 -1.33 19.74
C ALA A 161 8.55 -0.01 18.97
N TYR A 162 9.01 -0.07 17.73
CA TYR A 162 9.11 1.09 16.85
C TYR A 162 8.03 1.13 15.77
N PHE A 163 7.27 0.04 15.65
CA PHE A 163 6.00 -0.04 14.95
C PHE A 163 4.94 -0.57 15.92
N THR A 164 3.81 0.11 16.02
CA THR A 164 2.64 -0.33 16.79
C THR A 164 1.40 0.01 16.00
N TYR A 165 0.37 -0.81 16.01
CA TYR A 165 -0.85 -0.58 15.22
C TYR A 165 -2.06 -0.97 16.05
N TYR A 166 -3.10 -0.14 16.11
CA TYR A 166 -4.17 -0.30 17.10
C TYR A 166 -5.55 -0.64 16.53
N ASP A 167 -5.68 -0.81 15.22
CA ASP A 167 -6.91 -1.34 14.63
C ASP A 167 -7.06 -2.83 14.99
N ARG A 168 -8.12 -3.12 15.76
CA ARG A 168 -8.41 -4.45 16.31
C ARG A 168 -9.03 -5.41 15.28
N THR A 169 -9.38 -4.92 14.09
CA THR A 169 -9.96 -5.70 12.99
C THR A 169 -8.87 -6.36 12.12
N CYS A 170 -7.64 -5.86 12.23
CA CYS A 170 -6.49 -6.27 11.45
C CYS A 170 -5.86 -7.55 12.00
N ASP A 171 -5.77 -8.57 11.14
CA ASP A 171 -5.09 -9.82 11.42
C ASP A 171 -3.55 -9.69 11.24
N TYR A 172 -2.82 -10.81 11.32
CA TYR A 172 -1.36 -10.79 11.13
C TYR A 172 -0.95 -10.37 9.71
N GLY A 173 -1.73 -10.75 8.69
CA GLY A 173 -1.44 -10.44 7.29
C GLY A 173 -1.56 -8.94 7.03
N CYS A 174 -2.68 -8.37 7.45
CA CYS A 174 -2.92 -6.93 7.41
C CYS A 174 -1.79 -6.16 8.15
N GLN A 175 -1.34 -6.62 9.33
CA GLN A 175 -0.22 -5.98 10.04
C GLN A 175 1.11 -6.03 9.27
N ILE A 176 1.33 -7.02 8.41
CA ILE A 176 2.50 -7.08 7.52
C ILE A 176 2.36 -6.00 6.43
N THR A 177 1.18 -5.87 5.83
CA THR A 177 0.87 -4.89 4.79
C THR A 177 1.15 -3.47 5.29
N GLU A 178 0.61 -3.13 6.47
CA GLU A 178 0.82 -1.84 7.15
C GLU A 178 2.30 -1.56 7.43
N PHE A 179 3.01 -2.53 8.01
CA PHE A 179 4.43 -2.39 8.30
C PHE A 179 5.27 -2.18 7.04
N LEU A 180 4.92 -2.88 5.95
CA LEU A 180 5.62 -2.76 4.69
C LEU A 180 5.39 -1.39 4.05
N TYR A 181 4.17 -0.84 4.14
CA TYR A 181 3.87 0.55 3.76
C TYR A 181 4.77 1.53 4.49
N TRP A 182 4.82 1.48 5.83
CA TRP A 182 5.64 2.38 6.64
C TRP A 182 7.12 2.31 6.27
N ALA A 183 7.65 1.10 6.10
CA ALA A 183 9.04 0.90 5.75
C ALA A 183 9.38 1.42 4.35
N ILE A 184 8.56 1.12 3.33
CA ILE A 184 8.79 1.56 1.95
C ILE A 184 8.71 3.08 1.85
N THR A 185 7.64 3.68 2.35
CA THR A 185 7.42 5.14 2.25
C THR A 185 8.48 5.94 3.01
N THR A 186 8.96 5.43 4.15
CA THR A 186 10.12 5.97 4.86
C THR A 186 11.38 5.93 4.00
N LEU A 187 11.67 4.80 3.36
CA LEU A 187 12.89 4.61 2.58
C LEU A 187 12.88 5.33 1.23
N ARG A 188 11.69 5.53 0.65
CA ARG A 188 11.41 6.41 -0.50
C ARG A 188 11.34 7.89 -0.10
N GLY A 189 11.41 8.21 1.19
CA GLY A 189 11.39 9.59 1.67
C GLY A 189 10.03 10.29 1.57
N GLN A 190 8.96 9.53 1.30
CA GLN A 190 7.57 10.02 1.23
C GLN A 190 7.05 10.45 2.60
N GLN A 191 7.66 10.00 3.70
CA GLN A 191 7.33 10.43 5.07
C GLN A 191 8.06 11.72 5.51
N LYS A 192 8.93 12.29 4.67
CA LYS A 192 9.83 13.38 5.08
C LYS A 192 9.17 14.77 5.03
N HIS A 193 8.22 15.01 5.93
CA HIS A 193 7.67 16.34 6.19
C HIS A 193 8.07 16.86 7.57
N ASN A 194 8.19 18.18 7.71
CA ASN A 194 8.56 18.84 8.98
C ASN A 194 7.47 18.75 10.08
N TRP A 195 6.28 18.28 9.73
CA TRP A 195 5.14 18.08 10.64
C TRP A 195 4.78 16.60 10.85
N ARG A 196 5.37 15.69 10.08
CA ARG A 196 4.93 14.28 10.04
C ARG A 196 5.35 13.51 11.28
N ASP A 197 6.47 13.89 11.91
CA ASP A 197 7.01 13.21 13.09
C ASP A 197 6.00 13.12 14.24
N TYR A 198 5.36 14.23 14.60
CA TYR A 198 4.34 14.26 15.66
C TYR A 198 3.04 13.54 15.29
N GLU A 199 2.72 13.45 14.01
CA GLU A 199 1.49 12.82 13.56
C GLU A 199 1.58 11.29 13.63
N ILE A 200 2.77 10.73 13.38
CA ILE A 200 2.96 9.28 13.26
C ILE A 200 3.69 8.65 14.44
N GLU A 201 4.26 9.41 15.37
CA GLU A 201 5.15 8.88 16.42
C GLU A 201 4.54 7.79 17.32
N GLU A 202 3.21 7.82 17.48
CA GLU A 202 2.48 6.78 18.22
C GLU A 202 2.46 5.45 17.47
N GLU A 203 2.51 5.46 16.13
CA GLU A 203 2.42 4.28 15.28
C GLU A 203 3.79 3.85 14.72
N TRP A 204 4.55 4.80 14.16
CA TRP A 204 5.82 4.61 13.47
C TRP A 204 6.87 5.63 13.92
N ARG A 205 7.90 5.15 14.63
CA ARG A 205 8.94 6.01 15.21
C ARG A 205 10.14 6.35 14.31
N PRO A 206 10.52 5.53 13.30
CA PRO A 206 11.65 5.86 12.43
C PRO A 206 11.21 6.52 11.12
N GLU A 207 10.76 7.77 11.18
CA GLU A 207 10.20 8.52 10.03
C GLU A 207 11.23 8.90 8.94
N THR A 208 12.52 8.63 9.17
CA THR A 208 13.59 8.88 8.21
C THR A 208 14.43 7.64 7.95
N ARG A 209 15.01 7.54 6.75
CA ARG A 209 15.96 6.49 6.39
C ARG A 209 17.09 6.35 7.41
N GLU A 210 17.61 7.45 7.92
CA GLU A 210 18.69 7.46 8.90
C GLU A 210 18.26 6.87 10.25
N LYS A 211 17.02 7.15 10.70
CA LYS A 211 16.46 6.56 11.91
C LYS A 211 16.18 5.07 11.71
N LEU A 212 15.58 4.69 10.58
CA LEU A 212 15.30 3.28 10.30
C LEU A 212 16.58 2.45 10.18
N LEU A 213 17.62 2.98 9.53
CA LEU A 213 18.93 2.32 9.43
C LEU A 213 19.60 2.10 10.78
N LYS A 214 19.35 2.98 11.77
CA LYS A 214 19.87 2.84 13.14
C LYS A 214 19.11 1.78 13.93
N LEU A 215 17.79 1.69 13.75
CA LEU A 215 16.94 0.72 14.46
C LEU A 215 17.02 -0.67 13.85
N ASP A 216 16.89 -0.77 12.53
CA ASP A 216 16.85 -2.03 11.79
C ASP A 216 17.59 -1.95 10.45
N ARG A 217 18.92 -2.02 10.53
CA ARG A 217 19.79 -2.10 9.34
C ARG A 217 19.43 -3.27 8.42
N SER A 218 19.01 -4.39 8.98
CA SER A 218 18.75 -5.61 8.20
C SER A 218 17.50 -5.45 7.33
N LEU A 219 16.46 -4.75 7.83
CA LEU A 219 15.29 -4.38 7.04
C LEU A 219 15.67 -3.45 5.89
N VAL A 220 16.48 -2.41 6.16
CA VAL A 220 16.92 -1.47 5.12
C VAL A 220 17.71 -2.18 4.04
N GLU A 221 18.65 -3.06 4.41
CA GLU A 221 19.43 -3.87 3.45
C GLU A 221 18.53 -4.83 2.67
N PHE A 222 17.54 -5.43 3.31
CA PHE A 222 16.57 -6.32 2.66
C PHE A 222 15.73 -5.59 1.61
N LEU A 223 15.11 -4.46 1.95
CA LEU A 223 14.29 -3.67 1.03
C LEU A 223 15.14 -2.98 -0.07
N SER A 224 16.42 -2.70 0.18
CA SER A 224 17.32 -2.12 -0.83
C SER A 224 17.83 -3.11 -1.88
N LYS A 225 17.47 -4.40 -1.79
CA LYS A 225 17.90 -5.42 -2.76
C LYS A 225 17.35 -5.11 -4.16
N LYS A 226 18.28 -4.98 -5.12
CA LYS A 226 17.96 -4.73 -6.53
C LYS A 226 17.08 -5.81 -7.17
N GLU A 227 17.05 -7.04 -6.64
CA GLU A 227 16.18 -8.09 -7.20
C GLU A 227 14.69 -7.77 -7.05
N PHE A 228 14.34 -6.94 -6.06
CA PHE A 228 12.96 -6.55 -5.78
C PHE A 228 12.60 -5.19 -6.39
N SER A 229 13.60 -4.35 -6.65
CA SER A 229 13.41 -2.99 -7.15
C SER A 229 12.36 -2.15 -6.39
N ILE A 230 12.06 -2.47 -5.13
CA ILE A 230 10.92 -1.86 -4.40
C ILE A 230 11.17 -0.42 -3.92
N LEU A 231 12.43 0.04 -3.98
CA LEU A 231 12.84 1.39 -3.59
C LEU A 231 13.41 2.20 -4.74
N TYR A 232 13.58 1.57 -5.91
CA TYR A 232 14.10 2.24 -7.09
C TYR A 232 12.91 2.80 -7.83
#